data_AF-A0A3B8N573-F1
#
_entry.id   AF-A0A3B8N573-F1
#
_cell.length_a   1.000
_cell.length_b   1.000
_cell.length_c   1.000
_cell.angle_alpha   90.00
_cell.angle_beta   90.00
_cell.angle_gamma   90.00
#
_symmetry.space_group_name_H-M   'P 1'
#
loop_
_entity.id
_entity.type
_entity.pdbx_description
1 polymer ?
#
loop_
_entity_poly.entity_id
_entity_poly.type
_entity_poly.pdbx_seq_one_letter_code
_entity_poly.pdbx_strand_id
1 'polypeptide(L)'
;MFDSLNKNLRLRWKLTIPLVLVLFIGIEITVFVTSYSLYYINLHQAKTKTFPHYAKAVKEALIKDMANPNYKELKNYYISSLGNVKVLRSPKLEAQFGENKEESFDLLSKEKEAVLAGKQLFIKEKDVLKGIYPLKAENRCLSCHKVNEGEVLGALVLTLPYNDIFSIITKTQITYGVLGFLGIIGGFLAVYIAYIVSHKPLDRLALVLQKMAEGDLTVKVPYIDYK
;
A
#
# COMPACT_ATOMS: atom_id res chain seq x y z
N MET A 1 -27.78 -25.04 7.81
CA MET A 1 -26.66 -25.62 7.02
C MET A 1 -25.62 -26.31 7.92
N PHE A 2 -25.08 -25.63 8.94
CA PHE A 2 -24.10 -26.22 9.89
C PHE A 2 -24.61 -27.41 10.73
N ASP A 3 -25.92 -27.48 10.98
CA ASP A 3 -26.51 -28.50 11.85
C ASP A 3 -26.51 -29.91 11.25
N SER A 4 -26.50 -30.00 9.91
CA SER A 4 -26.42 -31.28 9.17
C SER A 4 -25.00 -31.87 9.12
N LEU A 5 -23.97 -31.02 9.13
CA LEU A 5 -22.57 -31.44 9.21
C LEU A 5 -22.23 -32.02 10.59
N ASN A 6 -22.79 -31.45 11.66
CA ASN A 6 -22.46 -31.80 13.03
C ASN A 6 -22.85 -33.25 13.43
N LYS A 7 -23.87 -33.84 12.78
CA LYS A 7 -24.37 -35.19 13.12
C LYS A 7 -23.49 -36.34 12.63
N ASN A 8 -22.69 -36.14 11.58
CA ASN A 8 -21.89 -37.21 10.95
C ASN A 8 -20.35 -37.03 11.10
N LEU A 9 -19.90 -35.94 11.72
CA LEU A 9 -18.48 -35.63 11.86
C LEU A 9 -17.89 -36.27 13.13
N ARG A 10 -16.85 -37.11 12.99
CA ARG A 10 -16.08 -37.66 14.12
C ARG A 10 -15.56 -36.50 15.01
N LEU A 11 -15.59 -36.68 16.33
CA LEU A 11 -15.26 -35.66 17.35
C LEU A 11 -13.98 -34.85 17.04
N ARG A 12 -12.95 -35.51 16.52
CA ARG A 12 -11.69 -34.89 16.07
C ARG A 12 -11.88 -33.77 15.04
N TRP A 13 -12.70 -33.98 14.03
CA TRP A 13 -12.95 -32.97 13.00
C TRP A 13 -13.79 -31.81 13.52
N LYS A 14 -14.56 -32.00 14.60
CA LYS A 14 -15.30 -30.92 15.27
C LYS A 14 -14.38 -29.94 15.99
N LEU A 15 -13.18 -30.35 16.40
CA LEU A 15 -12.19 -29.46 17.03
C LEU A 15 -11.23 -28.87 16.00
N THR A 16 -10.78 -29.69 15.04
CA THR A 16 -9.72 -29.28 14.14
C THR A 16 -10.18 -28.32 13.04
N ILE A 17 -11.38 -28.53 12.49
CA ILE A 17 -11.94 -27.64 11.46
C ILE A 17 -12.06 -26.21 11.98
N PRO A 18 -12.75 -25.93 13.11
CA PRO A 18 -12.86 -24.56 13.60
C PRO A 18 -11.52 -23.95 14.00
N LEU A 19 -10.58 -24.73 14.55
CA LEU A 19 -9.25 -24.24 14.91
C LEU A 19 -8.48 -23.75 13.67
N VAL A 20 -8.41 -24.56 12.61
CA VAL A 20 -7.74 -24.19 11.36
C VAL A 20 -8.43 -22.98 10.71
N LEU A 21 -9.77 -22.93 10.78
CA LEU A 21 -10.56 -21.84 10.21
C LEU A 21 -10.30 -20.50 10.94
N VAL A 22 -10.22 -20.53 12.28
CA VAL A 22 -9.92 -19.33 13.09
C VAL A 22 -8.50 -18.83 12.81
N LEU A 23 -7.51 -19.74 12.74
CA LEU A 23 -6.14 -19.35 12.42
C LEU A 23 -6.03 -18.74 11.02
N PHE A 24 -6.69 -19.34 10.03
CA PHE A 24 -6.72 -18.81 8.66
C PHE A 24 -7.36 -17.42 8.61
N ILE A 25 -8.56 -17.26 9.18
CA ILE A 25 -9.25 -15.96 9.22
C ILE A 25 -8.37 -14.91 9.92
N GLY A 26 -7.71 -15.27 11.01
CA GLY A 26 -6.80 -14.37 11.72
C GLY A 26 -5.63 -13.87 10.87
N ILE A 27 -5.00 -14.77 10.11
CA ILE A 27 -3.90 -14.43 9.20
C ILE A 27 -4.40 -13.51 8.07
N GLU A 28 -5.50 -13.86 7.41
CA GLU A 28 -6.06 -13.06 6.31
C GLU A 28 -6.48 -11.66 6.77
N ILE A 29 -7.17 -11.56 7.92
CA ILE A 29 -7.54 -10.26 8.51
C ILE A 29 -6.27 -9.44 8.78
N THR A 30 -5.23 -10.05 9.35
CA THR A 30 -3.99 -9.34 9.67
C THR A 30 -3.32 -8.81 8.41
N VAL A 31 -3.20 -9.63 7.37
CA VAL A 31 -2.62 -9.24 6.08
C VAL A 31 -3.43 -8.12 5.42
N PHE A 32 -4.76 -8.22 5.46
CA PHE A 32 -5.64 -7.22 4.87
C PHE A 32 -5.54 -5.88 5.60
N VAL A 33 -5.63 -5.90 6.93
CA VAL A 33 -5.54 -4.71 7.79
C VAL A 33 -4.16 -4.06 7.66
N THR A 34 -3.07 -4.83 7.71
CA THR A 34 -1.71 -4.29 7.57
C THR A 34 -1.48 -3.67 6.20
N SER A 35 -1.94 -4.31 5.12
CA SER A 35 -1.84 -3.78 3.76
C SER A 35 -2.62 -2.48 3.59
N TYR A 36 -3.85 -2.43 4.10
CA TYR A 36 -4.68 -1.22 4.07
C TYR A 36 -4.06 -0.10 4.91
N SER A 37 -3.51 -0.43 6.08
CA SER A 37 -2.83 0.53 6.95
C SER A 37 -1.59 1.10 6.28
N LEU A 38 -0.79 0.24 5.65
CA LEU A 38 0.40 0.64 4.89
C LEU A 38 0.05 1.57 3.73
N TYR A 39 -1.04 1.30 3.02
CA TYR A 39 -1.57 2.19 1.99
C TYR A 39 -1.86 3.59 2.55
N TYR A 40 -2.60 3.69 3.65
CA TYR A 40 -2.96 4.97 4.27
C TYR A 40 -1.75 5.71 4.84
N ILE A 41 -0.84 5.00 5.50
CA ILE A 41 0.38 5.58 6.08
C ILE A 41 1.26 6.18 4.98
N ASN A 42 1.50 5.46 3.88
CA ASN A 42 2.31 5.97 2.77
C ASN A 42 1.66 7.19 2.10
N LEU A 43 0.34 7.14 1.88
CA LEU A 43 -0.38 8.27 1.32
C LEU A 43 -0.32 9.50 2.24
N HIS A 44 -0.47 9.28 3.55
CA HIS A 44 -0.38 10.32 4.56
C HIS A 44 1.03 10.92 4.61
N GLN A 45 2.08 10.08 4.70
CA GLN A 45 3.46 10.54 4.72
C GLN A 45 3.84 11.33 3.48
N ALA A 46 3.38 10.92 2.29
CA ALA A 46 3.69 11.67 1.09
C ALA A 46 3.04 13.06 1.10
N LYS A 47 1.79 13.16 1.54
CA LYS A 47 1.08 14.44 1.63
C LYS A 47 1.65 15.36 2.71
N THR A 48 2.07 14.82 3.85
CA THR A 48 2.48 15.64 5.01
C THR A 48 3.98 15.88 5.12
N LYS A 49 4.81 15.01 4.55
CA LYS A 49 6.28 15.09 4.66
C LYS A 49 6.97 15.19 3.30
N THR A 50 6.78 14.18 2.44
CA THR A 50 7.56 14.07 1.18
C THR A 50 7.30 15.25 0.25
N PHE A 51 6.04 15.50 -0.10
CA PHE A 51 5.73 16.58 -1.04
C PHE A 51 6.05 17.97 -0.47
N PRO A 52 5.69 18.34 0.78
CA PRO A 52 6.06 19.66 1.30
C PRO A 52 7.56 19.90 1.35
N HIS A 53 8.34 18.89 1.76
CA HIS A 53 9.80 19.02 1.81
C HIS A 53 10.40 19.12 0.40
N TYR A 54 9.91 18.30 -0.53
CA TYR A 54 10.37 18.34 -1.92
C TYR A 54 10.00 19.66 -2.60
N ALA A 55 8.78 20.15 -2.43
CA ALA A 55 8.34 21.45 -2.92
C ALA A 55 9.22 22.58 -2.36
N LYS A 56 9.55 22.53 -1.06
CA LYS A 56 10.43 23.52 -0.43
C LYS A 56 11.83 23.46 -1.04
N ALA A 57 12.42 22.28 -1.20
CA ALA A 57 13.76 22.13 -1.77
C ALA A 57 13.82 22.65 -3.21
N VAL A 58 12.85 22.28 -4.05
CA VAL A 58 12.72 22.79 -5.42
C VAL A 58 12.54 24.30 -5.42
N LYS A 59 11.65 24.85 -4.58
CA LYS A 59 11.43 26.30 -4.46
C LYS A 59 12.73 27.04 -4.13
N GLU A 60 13.46 26.60 -3.10
CA GLU A 60 14.71 27.27 -2.69
C GLU A 60 15.79 27.17 -3.76
N ALA A 61 15.92 26.03 -4.45
CA ALA A 61 16.84 25.88 -5.58
C ALA A 61 16.50 26.84 -6.72
N LEU A 62 15.21 26.93 -7.09
CA LEU A 62 14.75 27.84 -8.14
C LEU A 62 15.03 29.30 -7.77
N ILE A 63 14.70 29.72 -6.53
CA ILE A 63 14.91 31.10 -6.06
C ILE A 63 16.41 31.45 -6.04
N LYS A 64 17.27 30.51 -5.61
CA LYS A 64 18.72 30.73 -5.58
C LYS A 64 19.28 31.11 -6.95
N ASP A 65 18.80 30.46 -8.01
CA ASP A 65 19.32 30.66 -9.36
C ASP A 65 18.56 31.75 -10.16
N MET A 66 17.47 32.32 -9.61
CA MET A 66 16.65 33.34 -10.30
C MET A 66 17.42 34.62 -10.66
N ALA A 67 18.46 34.98 -9.90
CA ALA A 67 19.30 36.13 -10.20
C ALA A 67 20.32 35.87 -11.32
N ASN A 68 20.46 34.63 -11.77
CA ASN A 68 21.40 34.28 -12.83
C ASN A 68 20.86 34.78 -14.20
N PRO A 69 21.66 35.46 -15.04
CA PRO A 69 21.24 35.88 -16.37
C PRO A 69 20.76 34.73 -17.25
N ASN A 70 21.27 33.50 -17.04
CA ASN A 70 20.89 32.30 -17.77
C ASN A 70 19.82 31.46 -17.04
N TYR A 71 19.07 32.07 -16.10
CA TYR A 71 18.07 31.38 -15.27
C TYR A 71 17.10 30.50 -16.08
N LYS A 72 16.64 30.97 -17.25
CA LYS A 72 15.68 30.22 -18.07
C LYS A 72 16.23 28.86 -18.50
N GLU A 73 17.49 28.80 -18.91
CA GLU A 73 18.15 27.56 -19.32
C GLU A 73 18.45 26.67 -18.12
N LEU A 74 18.99 27.22 -17.03
CA LEU A 74 19.27 26.48 -15.79
C LEU A 74 18.00 25.86 -15.22
N LYS A 75 16.90 26.64 -15.16
CA LYS A 75 15.60 26.18 -14.70
C LYS A 75 15.09 25.03 -15.58
N ASN A 76 15.10 25.20 -16.90
CA ASN A 76 14.59 24.18 -17.82
C ASN A 76 15.40 22.89 -17.69
N TYR A 77 16.73 22.98 -17.64
CA TYR A 77 17.61 21.83 -17.40
C TYR A 77 17.28 21.16 -16.06
N TYR A 78 17.24 21.91 -14.95
CA TYR A 78 16.95 21.39 -13.62
C TYR A 78 15.60 20.70 -13.56
N ILE A 79 14.53 21.35 -14.01
CA ILE A 79 13.17 20.80 -13.99
C ILE A 79 13.07 19.56 -14.90
N SER A 80 13.68 19.59 -16.09
CA SER A 80 13.72 18.42 -16.97
C SER A 80 14.47 17.24 -16.35
N SER A 81 15.55 17.49 -15.61
CA SER A 81 16.35 16.46 -14.93
C SER A 81 15.60 15.78 -13.79
N LEU A 82 14.66 16.50 -13.15
CA LEU A 82 13.78 15.92 -12.13
C LEU A 82 12.69 15.03 -12.76
N GLY A 83 12.20 15.39 -13.95
CA GLY A 83 11.21 14.62 -14.72
C GLY A 83 9.82 14.53 -14.11
N ASN A 84 9.64 14.96 -12.86
CA ASN A 84 8.41 14.81 -12.07
C ASN A 84 7.92 16.13 -11.46
N VAL A 85 8.50 17.25 -11.86
CA VAL A 85 8.15 18.61 -11.42
C VAL A 85 7.73 19.43 -12.61
N LYS A 86 6.66 20.21 -12.45
CA LYS A 86 6.26 21.26 -13.39
C LYS A 86 6.13 22.59 -12.64
N VAL A 87 6.62 23.67 -13.24
CA VAL A 87 6.47 25.03 -12.72
C VAL A 87 5.40 25.74 -13.54
N LEU A 88 4.38 26.25 -12.88
CA LEU A 88 3.30 27.00 -13.49
C LEU A 88 3.37 28.47 -13.06
N ARG A 89 3.13 29.39 -13.99
CA ARG A 89 3.16 30.85 -13.77
C ARG A 89 1.76 31.38 -13.58
N SER A 90 1.59 32.29 -12.62
CA SER A 90 0.31 32.97 -12.45
C SER A 90 0.08 33.98 -13.59
N PRO A 91 -1.19 34.33 -13.89
CA PRO A 91 -1.50 35.32 -14.92
C PRO A 91 -0.80 36.67 -14.71
N LYS A 92 -0.53 37.04 -13.45
CA LYS A 92 0.19 38.27 -13.11
C LYS A 92 1.67 38.21 -13.50
N LEU A 93 2.29 37.04 -13.37
CA LEU A 93 3.67 36.84 -13.78
C LEU A 93 3.78 36.76 -15.31
N GLU A 94 2.80 36.14 -15.97
CA GLU A 94 2.69 36.15 -17.44
C GLU A 94 2.52 37.57 -17.98
N ALA A 95 1.74 38.43 -17.31
CA ALA A 95 1.62 39.84 -17.68
C ALA A 95 2.94 40.63 -17.57
N GLN A 96 3.87 40.19 -16.73
CA GLN A 96 5.18 40.85 -16.55
C GLN A 96 6.26 40.34 -17.51
N PHE A 97 6.26 39.04 -17.80
CA PHE A 97 7.36 38.36 -18.51
C PHE A 97 6.94 37.70 -19.83
N GLY A 98 5.67 37.87 -20.24
CA GLY A 98 5.09 37.22 -21.40
C GLY A 98 4.51 35.84 -21.09
N GLU A 99 3.54 35.45 -21.91
CA GLU A 99 2.88 34.15 -21.83
C GLU A 99 3.82 33.03 -22.31
N ASN A 100 3.87 31.93 -21.57
CA ASN A 100 4.52 30.69 -22.01
C ASN A 100 3.52 29.54 -21.88
N LYS A 101 3.06 28.99 -23.00
CA LYS A 101 2.05 27.92 -23.05
C LYS A 101 2.45 26.66 -22.29
N GLU A 102 3.74 26.38 -22.13
CA GLU A 102 4.20 25.20 -21.37
C GLU A 102 4.13 25.41 -19.86
N GLU A 103 4.23 26.67 -19.42
CA GLU A 103 4.23 27.10 -18.02
C GLU A 103 2.91 27.76 -17.62
N SER A 104 1.93 27.84 -18.51
CA SER A 104 0.62 28.43 -18.23
C SER A 104 -0.33 27.41 -17.61
N PHE A 105 -1.28 27.92 -16.82
CA PHE A 105 -2.36 27.10 -16.27
C PHE A 105 -3.34 26.74 -17.37
N ASP A 106 -3.74 25.47 -17.43
CA ASP A 106 -4.85 25.07 -18.27
C ASP A 106 -6.15 25.63 -17.69
N LEU A 107 -6.94 26.34 -18.51
CA LEU A 107 -8.00 27.26 -18.07
C LEU A 107 -9.16 26.55 -17.32
N LEU A 108 -9.31 25.25 -17.51
CA LEU A 108 -10.34 24.37 -16.93
C LEU A 108 -9.83 23.49 -15.77
N SER A 109 -8.56 23.60 -15.41
CA SER A 109 -7.94 22.68 -14.45
C SER A 109 -8.25 23.07 -12.99
N LYS A 110 -8.49 22.06 -12.13
CA LYS A 110 -8.52 22.22 -10.67
C LYS A 110 -7.22 22.82 -10.11
N GLU A 111 -6.15 22.77 -10.89
CA GLU A 111 -4.86 23.38 -10.59
C GLU A 111 -4.97 24.91 -10.51
N LYS A 112 -5.68 25.55 -11.45
CA LYS A 112 -5.88 26.99 -11.47
C LYS A 112 -6.59 27.50 -10.21
N GLU A 113 -7.64 26.81 -9.77
CA GLU A 113 -8.40 27.17 -8.57
C GLU A 113 -7.54 27.06 -7.30
N ALA A 114 -6.80 25.96 -7.14
CA ALA A 114 -5.93 25.74 -5.99
C ALA A 114 -4.85 26.83 -5.85
N VAL A 115 -4.28 27.24 -6.98
CA VAL A 115 -3.22 28.25 -7.03
C VAL A 115 -3.78 29.63 -6.74
N LEU A 116 -4.89 30.03 -7.35
CA LEU A 116 -5.52 31.32 -7.08
C LEU A 116 -6.03 31.43 -5.63
N ALA A 117 -6.50 30.32 -5.05
CA ALA A 117 -6.89 30.26 -3.65
C ALA A 117 -5.68 30.27 -2.69
N GLY A 118 -4.44 30.13 -3.20
CA GLY A 118 -3.22 30.08 -2.39
C GLY A 118 -3.19 28.90 -1.42
N LYS A 119 -3.92 27.81 -1.73
CA LYS A 119 -4.03 26.60 -0.92
C LYS A 119 -3.32 25.43 -1.59
N GLN A 120 -2.69 24.58 -0.78
CA GLN A 120 -2.11 23.33 -1.26
C GLN A 120 -3.24 22.36 -1.64
N LEU A 121 -3.11 21.70 -2.78
CA LEU A 121 -4.08 20.72 -3.25
C LEU A 121 -3.38 19.41 -3.60
N PHE A 122 -3.98 18.30 -3.22
CA PHE A 122 -3.54 16.96 -3.65
C PHE A 122 -4.59 16.34 -4.55
N ILE A 123 -4.24 16.10 -5.80
CA ILE A 123 -5.12 15.45 -6.78
C ILE A 123 -4.65 14.02 -6.94
N LYS A 124 -5.54 13.07 -6.63
CA LYS A 124 -5.32 11.66 -6.94
C LYS A 124 -5.95 11.36 -8.29
N GLU A 125 -5.11 11.05 -9.27
CA GLU A 125 -5.52 10.44 -10.54
C GLU A 125 -5.26 8.92 -10.47
N LYS A 126 -5.68 8.15 -11.48
CA LYS A 126 -5.65 6.67 -11.44
C LYS A 126 -4.30 6.10 -10.97
N ASP A 127 -3.20 6.63 -11.51
CA ASP A 127 -1.85 6.05 -11.33
C ASP A 127 -0.83 7.03 -10.73
N VAL A 128 -1.25 8.29 -10.54
CA VAL A 128 -0.37 9.37 -10.08
C VAL A 128 -1.02 10.17 -8.96
N LEU A 129 -0.21 10.56 -7.99
CA LEU A 129 -0.58 11.56 -7.00
C LEU A 129 0.11 12.86 -7.38
N LYS A 130 -0.69 13.90 -7.61
CA LYS A 130 -0.20 15.25 -7.87
C LYS A 130 -0.31 16.09 -6.62
N GLY A 131 0.77 16.73 -6.22
CA GLY A 131 0.82 17.74 -5.17
C GLY A 131 1.03 19.12 -5.79
N ILE A 132 0.08 20.03 -5.57
CA ILE A 132 0.10 21.39 -6.11
C ILE A 132 0.43 22.35 -4.97
N TYR A 133 1.53 23.06 -5.12
CA TYR A 133 2.08 23.96 -4.12
C TYR A 133 2.11 25.39 -4.66
N PRO A 134 1.25 26.29 -4.17
CA PRO A 134 1.27 27.69 -4.58
C PRO A 134 2.56 28.36 -4.11
N LEU A 135 3.19 29.10 -5.01
CA LEU A 135 4.37 29.91 -4.75
C LEU A 135 3.91 31.32 -4.36
N LYS A 136 3.93 31.62 -3.06
CA LYS A 136 3.63 32.95 -2.55
C LYS A 136 4.89 33.81 -2.54
N ALA A 137 4.73 35.08 -2.90
CA ALA A 137 5.79 36.06 -2.87
C ALA A 137 6.25 36.31 -1.42
N GLU A 138 7.55 36.24 -1.21
CA GLU A 138 8.22 36.62 0.03
C GLU A 138 8.90 37.98 -0.18
N ASN A 139 9.37 38.63 0.89
CA ASN A 139 10.06 39.92 0.77
C ASN A 139 11.21 39.94 -0.25
N ARG A 140 11.97 38.85 -0.36
CA ARG A 140 13.05 38.70 -1.36
C ARG A 140 12.57 38.61 -2.81
N CYS A 141 11.30 38.31 -3.05
CA CYS A 141 10.73 38.24 -4.41
C CYS A 141 10.39 39.64 -4.95
N LEU A 142 10.11 40.59 -4.06
CA LEU A 142 9.66 41.96 -4.39
C LEU A 142 10.75 42.80 -5.07
N SER A 143 12.02 42.42 -4.92
CA SER A 143 13.15 43.11 -5.55
C SER A 143 13.17 42.96 -7.08
N CYS A 144 12.57 41.89 -7.62
CA CYS A 144 12.58 41.60 -9.05
C CYS A 144 11.17 41.45 -9.65
N HIS A 145 10.17 41.07 -8.84
CA HIS A 145 8.80 40.87 -9.29
C HIS A 145 7.89 41.99 -8.79
N LYS A 146 7.08 42.57 -9.68
CA LYS A 146 6.09 43.61 -9.33
C LYS A 146 4.85 42.98 -8.71
N VAL A 147 4.94 42.53 -7.46
CA VAL A 147 3.86 41.87 -6.72
C VAL A 147 3.87 42.32 -5.26
N ASN A 148 2.83 41.99 -4.49
CA ASN A 148 2.81 42.23 -3.05
C ASN A 148 3.27 40.98 -2.27
N GLU A 149 3.71 41.16 -1.03
CA GLU A 149 4.01 40.04 -0.15
C GLU A 149 2.76 39.16 0.07
N GLY A 150 2.95 37.84 0.04
CA GLY A 150 1.87 36.86 0.17
C GLY A 150 1.08 36.58 -1.12
N GLU A 151 1.31 37.36 -2.18
CA GLU A 151 0.64 37.20 -3.47
C GLU A 151 1.15 35.97 -4.23
N VAL A 152 0.28 35.30 -5.00
CA VAL A 152 0.64 34.05 -5.67
C VAL A 152 1.31 34.32 -7.03
N LEU A 153 2.60 33.96 -7.13
CA LEU A 153 3.43 34.07 -8.34
C LEU A 153 3.22 32.92 -9.32
N GLY A 154 2.74 31.78 -8.84
CA GLY A 154 2.61 30.56 -9.61
C GLY A 154 2.45 29.35 -8.72
N ALA A 155 2.81 28.17 -9.23
CA ALA A 155 2.80 26.95 -8.45
C ALA A 155 3.81 25.91 -8.92
N LEU A 156 4.20 25.04 -8.00
CA LEU A 156 4.90 23.79 -8.29
C LEU A 156 3.89 22.65 -8.32
N VAL A 157 3.86 21.92 -9.43
CA VAL A 157 3.11 20.67 -9.56
C VAL A 157 4.11 19.53 -9.48
N LEU A 158 4.03 18.77 -8.40
CA LEU A 158 4.84 17.59 -8.15
C LEU A 158 4.02 16.36 -8.50
N THR A 159 4.53 15.51 -9.37
CA THR A 159 3.86 14.27 -9.76
C THR A 159 4.63 13.10 -9.17
N LEU A 160 3.96 12.24 -8.40
CA LEU A 160 4.56 11.01 -7.92
C LEU A 160 3.81 9.82 -8.53
N PRO A 161 4.49 8.95 -9.30
CA PRO A 161 3.89 7.71 -9.75
C PRO A 161 3.63 6.84 -8.53
N TYR A 162 2.37 6.46 -8.34
CA TYR A 162 1.94 5.65 -7.21
C TYR A 162 1.60 4.22 -7.60
N ASN A 163 1.53 3.94 -8.90
CA ASN A 163 1.19 2.63 -9.42
C ASN A 163 2.20 1.57 -8.98
N ASP A 164 3.50 1.88 -8.98
CA ASP A 164 4.52 0.92 -8.55
C ASP A 164 4.36 0.53 -7.09
N ILE A 165 4.14 1.53 -6.21
CA ILE A 165 3.93 1.31 -4.78
C ILE A 165 2.66 0.49 -4.53
N PHE A 166 1.56 0.82 -5.20
CA PHE A 166 0.31 0.08 -5.04
C PHE A 166 0.36 -1.32 -5.67
N SER A 167 1.06 -1.49 -6.79
CA SER A 167 1.27 -2.81 -7.41
C SER A 167 2.04 -3.74 -6.47
N ILE A 168 3.02 -3.22 -5.72
CA ILE A 168 3.74 -3.97 -4.70
C ILE A 168 2.80 -4.36 -3.56
N ILE A 169 1.97 -3.43 -3.08
CA ILE A 169 0.99 -3.72 -2.02
C ILE A 169 -0.01 -4.80 -2.48
N THR A 170 -0.57 -4.68 -3.69
CA THR A 170 -1.52 -5.67 -4.22
C THR A 170 -0.85 -7.02 -4.48
N LYS A 171 0.37 -7.06 -5.03
CA LYS A 171 1.14 -8.31 -5.17
C LYS A 171 1.41 -8.97 -3.82
N THR A 172 1.69 -8.16 -2.79
CA THR A 172 1.92 -8.64 -1.42
C THR A 172 0.64 -9.26 -0.86
N GLN A 173 -0.52 -8.59 -1.01
CA GLN A 173 -1.82 -9.14 -0.63
C GLN A 173 -2.13 -10.47 -1.32
N ILE A 174 -1.93 -10.56 -2.64
CA ILE A 174 -2.14 -11.80 -3.40
C ILE A 174 -1.19 -12.90 -2.92
N THR A 175 0.08 -12.59 -2.72
CA THR A 175 1.09 -13.56 -2.27
C THR A 175 0.70 -14.15 -0.93
N TYR A 176 0.31 -13.30 0.03
CA TYR A 176 -0.12 -13.77 1.34
C TYR A 176 -1.46 -14.50 1.30
N GLY A 177 -2.41 -14.09 0.44
CA GLY A 177 -3.66 -14.84 0.24
C GLY A 177 -3.44 -16.23 -0.34
N VAL A 178 -2.50 -16.38 -1.28
CA VAL A 178 -2.09 -17.69 -1.83
C VAL A 178 -1.42 -18.53 -0.74
N LEU A 179 -0.51 -17.94 0.05
CA LEU A 179 0.12 -18.62 1.18
C LEU A 179 -0.90 -19.04 2.24
N GLY A 180 -1.90 -18.21 2.53
CA GLY A 180 -3.00 -18.52 3.44
C GLY A 180 -3.81 -19.71 2.94
N PHE A 181 -4.16 -19.72 1.65
CA PHE A 181 -4.87 -20.83 1.01
C PHE A 181 -4.07 -22.14 1.06
N LEU A 182 -2.77 -22.09 0.74
CA LEU A 182 -1.87 -23.23 0.88
C LEU A 182 -1.76 -23.69 2.35
N GLY A 183 -1.82 -22.75 3.29
CA GLY A 183 -1.88 -23.03 4.73
C GLY A 183 -3.11 -23.83 5.12
N ILE A 184 -4.29 -23.57 4.55
CA ILE A 184 -5.50 -24.38 4.78
C ILE A 184 -5.27 -25.83 4.32
N ILE A 185 -4.79 -25.99 3.09
CA ILE A 185 -4.52 -27.31 2.51
C ILE A 185 -3.49 -28.06 3.37
N GLY A 186 -2.41 -27.38 3.75
CA GLY A 186 -1.38 -27.90 4.65
C GLY A 186 -1.92 -28.28 6.01
N GLY A 187 -2.83 -27.48 6.59
CA GLY A 187 -3.51 -27.78 7.84
C GLY A 187 -4.33 -29.07 7.77
N PHE A 188 -5.13 -29.26 6.71
CA PHE A 188 -5.87 -30.49 6.49
C PHE A 188 -4.94 -31.71 6.33
N LEU A 189 -3.86 -31.57 5.58
CA LEU A 189 -2.84 -32.60 5.38
C LEU A 189 -2.15 -32.98 6.69
N ALA A 190 -1.73 -31.99 7.49
CA ALA A 190 -1.07 -32.22 8.78
C ALA A 190 -1.97 -33.03 9.72
N VAL A 191 -3.26 -32.71 9.76
CA VAL A 191 -4.26 -33.39 10.59
C VAL A 191 -4.52 -34.80 10.09
N TYR A 192 -4.59 -34.99 8.77
CA TYR A 192 -4.71 -36.30 8.16
C TYR A 192 -3.50 -37.20 8.48
N ILE A 193 -2.29 -36.68 8.39
CA ILE A 193 -1.06 -37.39 8.75
C ILE A 193 -1.06 -37.73 10.24
N ALA A 194 -1.35 -36.77 11.11
CA ALA A 194 -1.45 -37.00 12.56
C ALA A 194 -2.51 -38.07 12.90
N TYR A 195 -3.61 -38.14 12.15
CA TYR A 195 -4.59 -39.21 12.31
C TYR A 195 -4.02 -40.59 11.97
N ILE A 196 -3.32 -40.72 10.84
CA ILE A 196 -2.71 -41.97 10.41
C ILE A 196 -1.65 -42.45 11.39
N VAL A 197 -0.81 -41.54 11.88
CA VAL A 197 0.33 -41.87 12.75
C VAL A 197 -0.13 -42.14 14.18
N SER A 198 -0.97 -41.29 14.76
CA SER A 198 -1.30 -41.41 16.19
C SER A 198 -2.57 -42.22 16.46
N HIS A 199 -3.66 -41.95 15.74
CA HIS A 199 -4.98 -42.46 16.13
C HIS A 199 -5.31 -43.81 15.47
N LYS A 200 -4.92 -44.03 14.22
CA LYS A 200 -5.14 -45.31 13.53
C LYS A 200 -4.55 -46.52 14.27
N PRO A 201 -3.33 -46.48 14.83
CA PRO A 201 -2.81 -47.60 15.63
C PRO A 201 -3.56 -47.76 16.96
N LEU A 202 -3.96 -46.65 17.61
CA LEU A 202 -4.77 -46.70 18.83
C LEU A 202 -6.17 -47.30 18.59
N ASP A 203 -6.85 -46.91 17.51
CA ASP A 203 -8.15 -47.47 17.09
C ASP A 203 -8.01 -49.00 16.89
N ARG A 204 -6.91 -49.47 16.28
CA ARG A 204 -6.62 -50.91 16.11
C ARG A 204 -6.36 -51.61 17.43
N LEU A 205 -5.58 -51.00 18.33
CA LEU A 205 -5.30 -51.56 19.64
C LEU A 205 -6.58 -51.70 20.47
N ALA A 206 -7.44 -50.67 20.47
CA ALA A 206 -8.72 -50.69 21.17
C ALA A 206 -9.62 -51.83 20.67
N LEU A 207 -9.70 -52.06 19.35
CA LEU A 207 -10.45 -53.17 18.77
C LEU A 207 -9.89 -54.54 19.18
N VAL A 208 -8.56 -54.69 19.24
CA VAL A 208 -7.92 -55.95 19.68
C VAL A 208 -8.19 -56.20 21.16
N LEU A 209 -8.06 -55.18 22.01
CA LEU A 209 -8.36 -55.26 23.44
C LEU A 209 -9.83 -55.62 23.68
N GLN A 210 -10.76 -55.07 22.89
CA GLN A 210 -12.17 -55.40 23.00
C GLN A 210 -12.44 -56.89 22.69
N LYS A 211 -11.85 -57.43 21.61
CA LYS A 211 -12.00 -58.86 21.29
C LYS A 211 -11.43 -59.78 22.36
N MET A 212 -10.30 -59.40 22.97
CA MET A 212 -9.75 -60.14 24.11
C MET A 212 -10.68 -60.09 25.33
N ALA A 213 -11.28 -58.94 25.61
CA ALA A 213 -12.25 -58.79 26.69
C ALA A 213 -13.53 -59.61 26.47
N GLU A 214 -13.92 -59.81 25.20
CA GLU A 214 -15.03 -60.69 24.78
C GLU A 214 -14.65 -62.19 24.79
N GLY A 215 -13.40 -62.53 25.14
CA GLY A 215 -12.93 -63.90 25.35
C GLY A 215 -12.17 -64.52 24.17
N ASP A 216 -11.97 -63.80 23.07
CA ASP A 216 -11.12 -64.25 21.96
C ASP A 216 -9.65 -63.95 22.25
N LEU A 217 -8.97 -64.91 22.89
CA LEU A 217 -7.53 -64.83 23.19
C LEU A 217 -6.65 -65.26 22.01
N THR A 218 -7.22 -65.60 20.85
CA THR A 218 -6.44 -66.01 19.67
C THR A 218 -5.98 -64.82 18.83
N VAL A 219 -6.44 -63.60 19.16
CA VAL A 219 -6.13 -62.37 18.44
C VAL A 219 -4.69 -61.91 18.70
N LYS A 220 -3.91 -61.76 17.63
CA LYS A 220 -2.51 -61.28 17.72
C LYS A 220 -2.47 -59.76 17.83
N VAL A 221 -1.67 -59.25 18.77
CA VAL A 221 -1.40 -57.81 18.89
C VAL A 221 -0.35 -57.42 17.82
N PRO A 222 -0.69 -56.58 16.83
CA PRO A 222 0.29 -56.11 15.87
C PRO A 222 1.27 -55.15 16.57
N TYR A 223 2.54 -55.54 16.65
CA TYR A 223 3.64 -54.73 17.15
C TYR A 223 4.59 -54.38 16.00
N ILE A 224 4.98 -53.10 15.89
CA ILE A 224 5.99 -52.62 14.95
C ILE A 224 7.15 -52.13 15.81
N ASP A 225 8.29 -52.81 15.71
CA ASP A 225 9.54 -52.43 16.36
C ASP A 225 10.19 -51.32 15.53
N TYR A 226 10.32 -50.11 16.09
CA TYR A 226 11.04 -49.01 15.44
C TYR A 226 12.52 -49.12 15.86
N LYS A 227 13.29 -49.91 15.09
CA LYS A 227 14.77 -49.88 15.13
C LYS A 227 15.32 -48.70 14.35
#